data_AF-A0A200Q3G4-F1
#
_entry.id   AF-A0A200Q3G4-F1
#
_cell.length_a   1.000
_cell.length_b   1.000
_cell.length_c   1.000
_cell.angle_alpha   90.00
_cell.angle_beta   90.00
_cell.angle_gamma   90.00
#
_symmetry.space_group_name_H-M   'P 1'
#
loop_
_entity.id
_entity.type
_entity.pdbx_description
1 polymer ?
#
loop_
_entity_poly.entity_id
_entity_poly.type
_entity_poly.pdbx_seq_one_letter_code
_entity_poly.pdbx_strand_id
1 'polypeptide(L)'
;MGDPSSQSQKRSTGSWVPGKRNCHHPPHQKSTPQKRQRIISSTSETEEVDRFSDLADLLQQDGFRGVYKARTGEAHDGCAIFWKEELFSLLHQDDIEFRKFGLRDNVAQFCVLKVKIVQIRTTTRTLLVGNIHVLFNPNRGDIKLGQIRLFVEKADAISQEWGSIPVVLAGDLNSMPQVVSCNFVIHGKLDILLHDRRKLSGQIKSSPRWKTFRSPIQDANSLRMTISRPLRYGWSKEELQNAAGSGGATHLQHRLKLCSAYVGVPGTSSTRDRYGEPLATSYHSKFLGTVDYLWHSKELLPVGVLETLPVNILSETGGLPSEAVGPQCK
;
A
#
# COMPACT_ATOMS: atom_id res chain seq x y z
N MET A 1 49.65 22.90 60.88
CA MET A 1 51.08 23.18 60.57
C MET A 1 51.54 22.07 59.65
N GLY A 2 51.97 22.25 58.41
CA GLY A 2 52.14 23.42 57.57
C GLY A 2 52.20 22.93 56.12
N ASP A 3 51.71 23.76 55.20
CA ASP A 3 52.08 23.73 53.79
C ASP A 3 53.53 24.23 53.67
N PRO A 4 54.30 23.88 52.62
CA PRO A 4 54.30 24.81 51.49
C PRO A 4 54.54 24.20 50.10
N SER A 5 53.85 24.82 49.14
CA SER A 5 54.15 24.94 47.72
C SER A 5 55.60 25.34 47.39
N SER A 6 56.17 24.82 46.28
CA SER A 6 56.88 25.68 45.31
C SER A 6 57.06 25.05 43.91
N GLN A 7 56.53 25.80 42.93
CA GLN A 7 57.13 26.22 41.65
C GLN A 7 57.37 25.27 40.47
N SER A 8 57.07 25.88 39.31
CA SER A 8 56.98 25.42 37.94
C SER A 8 58.31 25.28 37.22
N GLN A 9 58.34 24.47 36.15
CA GLN A 9 59.01 24.84 34.91
C GLN A 9 58.28 24.30 33.67
N LYS A 10 58.28 25.12 32.62
CA LYS A 10 57.51 25.02 31.37
C LYS A 10 58.33 24.36 30.24
N ARG A 11 57.59 23.64 29.39
CA ARG A 11 57.70 23.48 27.91
C ARG A 11 58.86 22.65 27.33
N SER A 12 58.48 21.58 26.63
CA SER A 12 58.93 21.36 25.25
C SER A 12 57.78 20.77 24.40
N THR A 13 57.77 21.18 23.14
CA THR A 13 56.77 20.97 22.10
C THR A 13 57.04 19.67 21.34
N GLY A 14 56.00 18.90 21.04
CA GLY A 14 56.07 17.77 20.10
C GLY A 14 54.68 17.37 19.60
N SER A 15 54.43 17.57 18.31
CA SER A 15 53.20 17.22 17.59
C SER A 15 53.34 15.88 16.85
N TRP A 16 52.18 15.24 16.54
CA TRP A 16 51.92 14.11 15.61
C TRP A 16 52.27 12.70 16.13
N VAL A 17 51.45 11.62 16.04
CA VAL A 17 50.17 11.26 15.38
C VAL A 17 49.51 10.15 16.26
N PRO A 18 48.18 10.06 16.46
CA PRO A 18 47.56 8.86 17.04
C PRO A 18 47.28 7.78 15.98
N GLY A 19 47.78 6.57 16.25
CA GLY A 19 47.60 5.38 15.43
C GLY A 19 46.14 4.87 15.35
N LYS A 20 45.88 4.15 14.26
CA LYS A 20 44.63 3.47 13.92
C LYS A 20 44.10 2.62 15.10
N ARG A 21 42.91 2.94 15.58
CA ARG A 21 42.14 2.04 16.46
C ARG A 21 41.35 1.07 15.58
N ASN A 22 41.66 -0.21 15.74
CA ASN A 22 40.88 -1.32 15.21
C ASN A 22 39.46 -1.27 15.77
N CYS A 23 38.46 -1.04 14.92
CA CYS A 23 37.06 -1.25 15.27
C CYS A 23 36.77 -2.75 15.21
N HIS A 24 36.68 -3.39 16.38
CA HIS A 24 36.00 -4.68 16.49
C HIS A 24 34.49 -4.44 16.36
N HIS A 25 33.91 -4.88 15.25
CA HIS A 25 32.46 -4.99 15.10
C HIS A 25 31.95 -6.13 15.99
N PRO A 26 30.95 -5.92 16.86
CA PRO A 26 30.26 -7.02 17.51
C PRO A 26 29.47 -7.81 16.46
N PRO A 27 29.37 -9.15 16.61
CA PRO A 27 28.71 -9.98 15.61
C PRO A 27 27.21 -9.64 15.53
N HIS A 28 26.72 -9.60 14.29
CA HIS A 28 25.33 -9.38 13.91
C HIS A 28 24.37 -10.16 14.82
N GLN A 29 23.56 -9.43 15.61
CA GLN A 29 22.31 -9.97 16.09
C GLN A 29 21.41 -10.20 14.87
N LYS A 30 21.33 -11.46 14.43
CA LYS A 30 20.21 -11.91 13.62
C LYS A 30 18.95 -11.64 14.46
N SER A 31 18.16 -10.67 14.05
CA SER A 31 16.83 -10.46 14.62
C SER A 31 16.01 -11.71 14.32
N THR A 32 15.81 -12.53 15.35
CA THR A 32 14.78 -13.56 15.35
C THR A 32 13.45 -12.92 14.96
N PRO A 33 12.73 -13.41 13.94
CA PRO A 33 11.39 -12.94 13.64
C PRO A 33 10.52 -13.22 14.88
N GLN A 34 10.12 -12.16 15.59
CA GLN A 34 9.14 -12.30 16.66
C GLN A 34 7.88 -12.89 16.05
N LYS A 35 7.52 -14.11 16.47
CA LYS A 35 6.23 -14.76 16.21
C LYS A 35 5.09 -13.79 16.55
N ARG A 36 4.55 -13.11 15.53
CA ARG A 36 3.28 -12.38 15.59
C ARG A 36 2.36 -13.00 14.57
N GLN A 37 1.20 -13.47 15.02
CA GLN A 37 0.21 -14.19 14.22
C GLN A 37 -0.35 -13.27 13.12
N ARG A 38 0.25 -13.32 11.91
CA ARG A 38 -0.35 -12.76 10.69
C ARG A 38 -1.49 -13.69 10.27
N ILE A 39 -2.70 -13.14 10.17
CA ILE A 39 -3.94 -13.90 9.91
C ILE A 39 -4.18 -14.04 8.39
N ILE A 40 -3.88 -12.98 7.63
CA ILE A 40 -3.83 -12.90 6.16
C ILE A 40 -2.61 -12.03 5.84
N SER A 41 -1.69 -12.49 4.99
CA SER A 41 -0.58 -11.66 4.51
C SER A 41 -0.89 -11.18 3.10
N SER A 42 -1.28 -9.92 2.99
CA SER A 42 -1.12 -9.11 1.79
C SER A 42 -0.01 -8.09 2.08
N THR A 43 1.24 -8.55 2.11
CA THR A 43 2.41 -7.64 2.10
C THR A 43 2.70 -7.25 0.65
N SER A 44 3.42 -6.17 0.40
CA SER A 44 3.89 -5.82 -0.96
C SER A 44 4.63 -6.99 -1.65
N GLU A 45 5.28 -7.87 -0.86
CA GLU A 45 5.92 -9.11 -1.32
C GLU A 45 4.94 -10.14 -1.91
N THR A 46 3.64 -10.00 -1.65
CA THR A 46 2.57 -10.85 -2.17
C THR A 46 1.82 -10.25 -3.37
N GLU A 47 2.20 -9.05 -3.81
CA GLU A 47 1.54 -8.31 -4.88
C GLU A 47 2.31 -8.33 -6.22
N GLU A 48 3.60 -8.65 -6.17
CA GLU A 48 4.47 -9.00 -7.32
C GLU A 48 5.25 -10.27 -6.98
N VAL A 49 4.57 -11.41 -7.00
CA VAL A 49 5.20 -12.70 -6.66
C VAL A 49 5.84 -13.32 -7.89
N ASP A 50 7.12 -13.03 -8.09
CA ASP A 50 7.93 -13.60 -9.19
C ASP A 50 8.39 -15.03 -8.90
N ARG A 51 8.37 -15.42 -7.61
CA ARG A 51 8.84 -16.72 -7.10
C ARG A 51 7.86 -17.29 -6.11
N PHE A 52 6.64 -17.57 -6.59
CA PHE A 52 5.56 -18.05 -5.75
C PHE A 52 5.92 -19.36 -5.05
N SER A 53 6.56 -20.31 -5.75
CA SER A 53 6.97 -21.58 -5.16
C SER A 53 7.90 -21.38 -3.96
N ASP A 54 8.97 -20.59 -4.10
CA ASP A 54 9.89 -20.29 -3.00
C ASP A 54 9.18 -19.66 -1.80
N LEU A 55 8.28 -18.69 -2.07
CA LEU A 55 7.52 -18.02 -1.02
C LEU A 55 6.49 -18.95 -0.36
N ALA A 56 5.82 -19.78 -1.14
CA ALA A 56 4.85 -20.74 -0.65
C ALA A 56 5.52 -21.80 0.22
N ASP A 57 6.69 -22.31 -0.18
CA ASP A 57 7.47 -23.27 0.60
C ASP A 57 7.96 -22.66 1.93
N LEU A 58 8.37 -21.39 1.91
CA LEU A 58 8.75 -20.65 3.12
C LEU A 58 7.55 -20.47 4.07
N LEU A 59 6.42 -19.99 3.54
CA LEU A 59 5.25 -19.68 4.36
C LEU A 59 4.52 -20.96 4.83
N GLN A 60 4.62 -22.06 4.09
CA GLN A 60 4.08 -23.35 4.48
C GLN A 60 4.76 -23.90 5.74
N GLN A 61 6.06 -23.64 5.94
CA GLN A 61 6.76 -24.00 7.18
C GLN A 61 6.14 -23.32 8.41
N ASP A 62 5.54 -22.14 8.22
CA ASP A 62 4.78 -21.41 9.23
C ASP A 62 3.28 -21.74 9.22
N GLY A 63 2.83 -22.79 8.51
CA GLY A 63 1.43 -23.23 8.49
C GLY A 63 0.49 -22.37 7.64
N PHE A 64 1.03 -21.58 6.71
CA PHE A 64 0.22 -20.90 5.70
C PHE A 64 -0.03 -21.81 4.50
N ARG A 65 -1.16 -21.57 3.84
CA ARG A 65 -1.39 -21.97 2.46
C ARG A 65 -1.68 -20.74 1.64
N GLY A 66 -1.41 -20.81 0.34
CA GLY A 66 -1.75 -19.72 -0.55
C GLY A 66 -2.12 -20.18 -1.95
N VAL A 67 -2.73 -19.25 -2.66
CA VAL A 67 -3.02 -19.35 -4.09
C VAL A 67 -2.37 -18.18 -4.81
N TYR A 68 -2.16 -18.35 -6.11
CA TYR A 68 -1.46 -17.38 -6.95
C TYR A 68 -2.14 -17.21 -8.28
N LYS A 69 -2.14 -15.98 -8.77
CA LYS A 69 -2.56 -15.61 -10.12
C LYS A 69 -1.43 -14.82 -10.76
N ALA A 70 -0.75 -15.45 -11.72
CA ALA A 70 0.21 -14.77 -12.58
C ALA A 70 -0.50 -13.67 -13.39
N ARG A 71 0.21 -12.57 -13.66
CA ARG A 71 -0.18 -11.63 -14.70
C ARG A 71 -0.26 -12.37 -16.04
N THR A 72 -1.07 -11.83 -16.95
CA THR A 72 -1.11 -12.35 -18.32
C THR A 72 0.11 -11.86 -19.12
N GLY A 73 0.31 -12.36 -20.33
CA GLY A 73 1.46 -11.97 -21.16
C GLY A 73 2.78 -12.56 -20.65
N GLU A 74 3.88 -11.81 -20.82
CA GLU A 74 5.25 -12.28 -20.55
C GLU A 74 5.78 -11.89 -19.16
N ALA A 75 4.96 -11.25 -18.33
CA ALA A 75 5.36 -10.87 -16.99
C ALA A 75 5.48 -12.11 -16.10
N HIS A 76 6.54 -12.18 -15.29
CA HIS A 76 6.79 -13.31 -14.38
C HIS A 76 6.15 -13.12 -13.00
N ASP A 77 5.52 -11.96 -12.77
CA ASP A 77 4.95 -11.56 -11.51
C ASP A 77 3.42 -11.76 -11.46
N GLY A 78 2.82 -11.62 -10.27
CA GLY A 78 1.39 -11.80 -10.08
C GLY A 78 0.95 -11.55 -8.64
N CYS A 79 -0.34 -11.77 -8.37
CA CYS A 79 -0.91 -11.61 -7.03
C CYS A 79 -1.02 -12.96 -6.33
N ALA A 80 -0.69 -12.99 -5.04
CA ALA A 80 -0.95 -14.14 -4.17
C ALA A 80 -1.81 -13.74 -2.97
N ILE A 81 -2.53 -14.72 -2.44
CA ILE A 81 -3.25 -14.61 -1.17
C ILE A 81 -2.85 -15.81 -0.31
N PHE A 82 -2.32 -15.54 0.88
CA PHE A 82 -1.96 -16.56 1.86
C PHE A 82 -2.81 -16.43 3.14
N TRP A 83 -3.19 -17.57 3.71
CA TRP A 83 -3.94 -17.67 4.96
C TRP A 83 -3.38 -18.77 5.86
N LYS A 84 -3.55 -18.61 7.18
CA LYS A 84 -3.24 -19.66 8.15
C LYS A 84 -4.21 -20.83 7.97
N GLU A 85 -3.69 -22.01 7.61
CA GLU A 85 -4.53 -23.16 7.36
C GLU A 85 -5.33 -23.57 8.59
N GLU A 86 -4.74 -23.51 9.78
CA GLU A 86 -5.43 -23.85 11.03
C GLU A 86 -6.65 -22.93 11.31
N LEU A 87 -6.62 -21.70 10.78
CA LEU A 87 -7.63 -20.68 11.03
C LEU A 87 -8.70 -20.59 9.94
N PHE A 88 -8.36 -20.92 8.69
CA PHE A 88 -9.27 -20.76 7.57
C PHE A 88 -9.31 -21.97 6.64
N SER A 89 -10.48 -22.21 6.04
CA SER A 89 -10.65 -23.04 4.85
C SER A 89 -10.96 -22.16 3.65
N LEU A 90 -10.27 -22.38 2.54
CA LEU A 90 -10.67 -21.83 1.25
C LEU A 90 -11.97 -22.50 0.79
N LEU A 91 -13.00 -21.71 0.51
CA LEU A 91 -14.28 -22.19 -0.03
C LEU A 91 -14.41 -21.92 -1.53
N HIS A 92 -13.86 -20.80 -2.01
CA HIS A 92 -13.95 -20.38 -3.40
C HIS A 92 -12.79 -19.47 -3.76
N GLN A 93 -12.34 -19.58 -5.01
CA GLN A 93 -11.32 -18.74 -5.62
C GLN A 93 -11.88 -18.20 -6.94
N ASP A 94 -11.64 -16.92 -7.19
CA ASP A 94 -11.97 -16.26 -8.46
C ASP A 94 -10.83 -15.31 -8.85
N ASP A 95 -10.81 -14.86 -10.10
CA ASP A 95 -9.81 -13.93 -10.60
C ASP A 95 -10.36 -12.99 -11.69
N ILE A 96 -9.62 -11.91 -11.93
CA ILE A 96 -9.83 -11.05 -13.10
C ILE A 96 -8.54 -11.03 -13.90
N GLU A 97 -8.65 -11.38 -15.17
CA GLU A 97 -7.64 -11.07 -16.19
C GLU A 97 -8.06 -9.79 -16.91
N PHE A 98 -7.45 -8.66 -16.56
CA PHE A 98 -7.85 -7.36 -17.08
C PHE A 98 -7.68 -7.25 -18.60
N ARG A 99 -6.84 -8.11 -19.19
CA ARG A 99 -6.66 -8.24 -20.65
C ARG A 99 -7.98 -8.55 -21.37
N LYS A 100 -8.87 -9.34 -20.75
CA LYS A 100 -10.21 -9.65 -21.29
C LYS A 100 -11.08 -8.42 -21.49
N PHE A 101 -10.74 -7.31 -20.84
CA PHE A 101 -11.44 -6.02 -20.92
C PHE A 101 -10.62 -4.96 -21.67
N GLY A 102 -9.50 -5.32 -22.29
CA GLY A 102 -8.58 -4.36 -22.92
C GLY A 102 -7.74 -3.55 -21.93
N LEU A 103 -7.71 -3.95 -20.66
CA LEU A 103 -7.12 -3.18 -19.56
C LEU A 103 -5.74 -3.70 -19.16
N ARG A 104 -4.90 -4.05 -20.16
CA ARG A 104 -3.53 -4.59 -19.99
C ARG A 104 -3.48 -5.93 -19.27
N ASP A 105 -2.28 -6.42 -19.04
CA ASP A 105 -2.05 -7.77 -18.59
C ASP A 105 -2.09 -7.95 -17.05
N ASN A 106 -2.41 -6.88 -16.31
CA ASN A 106 -2.63 -6.93 -14.86
C ASN A 106 -3.70 -7.97 -14.50
N VAL A 107 -3.71 -8.38 -13.23
CA VAL A 107 -4.69 -9.31 -12.67
C VAL A 107 -5.18 -8.87 -11.30
N ALA A 108 -6.29 -9.44 -10.87
CA ALA A 108 -6.74 -9.43 -9.48
C ALA A 108 -7.18 -10.84 -9.07
N GLN A 109 -7.11 -11.14 -7.79
CA GLN A 109 -7.46 -12.45 -7.23
C GLN A 109 -8.42 -12.29 -6.05
N PHE A 110 -9.33 -13.24 -5.91
CA PHE A 110 -10.31 -13.29 -4.82
C PHE A 110 -10.31 -14.68 -4.15
N CYS A 111 -10.49 -14.68 -2.84
CA CYS A 111 -10.65 -15.89 -2.04
C CYS A 111 -11.80 -15.70 -1.04
N VAL A 112 -12.72 -16.65 -1.03
CA VAL A 112 -13.74 -16.76 0.01
C VAL A 112 -13.21 -17.72 1.09
N LEU A 113 -12.99 -17.20 2.29
CA LEU A 113 -12.38 -17.92 3.40
C LEU A 113 -13.40 -18.15 4.51
N LYS A 114 -13.51 -19.40 4.97
CA LYS A 114 -14.31 -19.78 6.14
C LYS A 114 -13.44 -19.84 7.38
N VAL A 115 -13.81 -19.11 8.43
CA VAL A 115 -13.15 -19.19 9.74
C VAL A 115 -13.42 -20.55 10.39
N LYS A 116 -12.37 -21.24 10.84
CA LYS A 116 -12.40 -22.54 11.51
C LYS A 116 -12.60 -22.47 13.02
N ILE A 117 -12.23 -21.35 13.68
CA ILE A 117 -12.19 -21.28 15.15
C ILE A 117 -13.58 -21.44 15.79
N VAL A 118 -13.63 -22.38 16.73
CA VAL A 118 -14.77 -23.05 17.38
C VAL A 118 -15.26 -22.33 18.67
N GLN A 119 -14.67 -21.18 19.05
CA GLN A 119 -14.78 -20.71 20.44
C GLN A 119 -15.96 -19.79 20.77
N ILE A 120 -16.76 -19.39 19.78
CA ILE A 120 -18.01 -18.66 20.02
C ILE A 120 -19.12 -19.37 19.25
N ARG A 121 -20.21 -19.74 19.94
CA ARG A 121 -21.41 -20.40 19.41
C ARG A 121 -22.21 -19.52 18.45
N THR A 122 -21.56 -18.87 17.48
CA THR A 122 -22.21 -18.08 16.44
C THR A 122 -21.69 -18.51 15.08
N THR A 123 -22.62 -18.95 14.22
CA THR A 123 -22.59 -19.05 12.75
C THR A 123 -21.23 -18.92 12.09
N THR A 124 -20.81 -19.96 11.37
CA THR A 124 -19.62 -19.98 10.50
C THR A 124 -19.46 -18.65 9.76
N ARG A 125 -18.41 -17.89 10.11
CA ARG A 125 -18.16 -16.57 9.50
C ARG A 125 -17.28 -16.77 8.28
N THR A 126 -17.86 -16.57 7.12
CA THR A 126 -17.15 -16.52 5.84
C THR A 126 -16.79 -15.07 5.54
N LEU A 127 -15.62 -14.81 4.94
CA LEU A 127 -15.22 -13.49 4.47
C LEU A 127 -14.59 -13.57 3.08
N LEU A 128 -14.71 -12.50 2.31
CA LEU A 128 -14.07 -12.33 1.01
C LEU A 128 -12.76 -11.56 1.19
N VAL A 129 -11.68 -12.08 0.62
CA VAL A 129 -10.38 -11.40 0.49
C VAL A 129 -10.13 -11.17 -0.99
N GLY A 130 -9.91 -9.92 -1.40
CA GLY A 130 -9.45 -9.56 -2.74
C GLY A 130 -8.05 -8.96 -2.69
N ASN A 131 -7.22 -9.26 -3.69
CA ASN A 131 -5.91 -8.66 -3.90
C ASN A 131 -5.77 -8.20 -5.35
N ILE A 132 -5.17 -7.03 -5.58
CA ILE A 132 -4.96 -6.45 -6.91
C ILE A 132 -3.61 -5.74 -7.01
N HIS A 133 -3.00 -5.76 -8.20
CA HIS A 133 -1.93 -4.85 -8.54
C HIS A 133 -2.30 -4.03 -9.79
N VAL A 134 -2.66 -2.77 -9.59
CA VAL A 134 -3.12 -1.84 -10.63
C VAL A 134 -1.97 -1.34 -11.50
N LEU A 135 -2.25 -1.07 -12.77
CA LEU A 135 -1.29 -0.55 -13.75
C LEU A 135 -0.42 0.59 -13.19
N PHE A 136 0.90 0.44 -13.29
CA PHE A 136 1.86 1.44 -12.83
C PHE A 136 1.76 2.78 -13.59
N ASN A 137 1.62 2.75 -14.91
CA ASN A 137 1.76 3.93 -15.79
C ASN A 137 0.89 5.12 -15.32
N PRO A 138 1.51 6.21 -14.86
CA PRO A 138 0.77 7.29 -14.22
C PRO A 138 -0.10 8.10 -15.19
N ASN A 139 0.17 8.03 -16.50
CA ASN A 139 -0.60 8.74 -17.53
C ASN A 139 -1.86 7.99 -17.98
N ARG A 140 -2.06 6.74 -17.53
CA ARG A 140 -3.16 5.86 -17.95
C ARG A 140 -4.20 5.68 -16.86
N GLY A 141 -4.63 6.81 -16.27
CA GLY A 141 -5.69 6.80 -15.27
C GLY A 141 -7.02 6.23 -15.78
N ASP A 142 -7.27 6.26 -17.09
CA ASP A 142 -8.39 5.59 -17.75
C ASP A 142 -8.36 4.07 -17.52
N ILE A 143 -7.19 3.43 -17.71
CA ILE A 143 -7.03 1.99 -17.47
C ILE A 143 -7.07 1.70 -15.97
N LYS A 144 -6.36 2.47 -15.14
CA LYS A 144 -6.34 2.26 -13.67
C LYS A 144 -7.75 2.28 -13.09
N LEU A 145 -8.55 3.28 -13.48
CA LEU A 145 -9.92 3.41 -13.01
C LEU A 145 -10.80 2.25 -13.49
N GLY A 146 -10.61 1.79 -14.72
CA GLY A 146 -11.27 0.59 -15.25
C GLY A 146 -10.95 -0.66 -14.44
N GLN A 147 -9.67 -0.87 -14.08
CA GLN A 147 -9.22 -2.00 -13.27
C GLN A 147 -9.82 -1.96 -11.87
N ILE A 148 -9.77 -0.80 -11.20
CA ILE A 148 -10.31 -0.60 -9.85
C ILE A 148 -11.84 -0.81 -9.84
N ARG A 149 -12.55 -0.28 -10.84
CA ARG A 149 -13.99 -0.48 -10.98
C ARG A 149 -14.36 -1.95 -11.07
N LEU A 150 -13.76 -2.68 -12.01
CA LEU A 150 -14.05 -4.11 -12.18
C LEU A 150 -13.70 -4.92 -10.92
N PHE A 151 -12.60 -4.57 -10.24
CA PHE A 151 -12.20 -5.20 -8.99
C PHE A 151 -13.25 -5.04 -7.89
N VAL A 152 -13.72 -3.81 -7.66
CA VAL A 152 -14.74 -3.54 -6.62
C VAL A 152 -16.11 -4.08 -7.02
N GLU A 153 -16.50 -4.02 -8.30
CA GLU A 153 -17.75 -4.62 -8.80
C GLU A 153 -17.76 -6.15 -8.64
N LYS A 154 -16.65 -6.83 -8.97
CA LYS A 154 -16.51 -8.27 -8.80
C LYS A 154 -16.52 -8.65 -7.31
N ALA A 155 -15.87 -7.88 -6.45
CA ALA A 155 -15.91 -8.08 -5.00
C ALA A 155 -17.35 -7.97 -4.45
N ASP A 156 -18.11 -6.97 -4.90
CA ASP A 156 -19.52 -6.81 -4.52
C ASP A 156 -20.35 -8.01 -4.97
N ALA A 157 -20.19 -8.43 -6.23
CA ALA A 157 -20.90 -9.58 -6.78
C ALA A 157 -20.62 -10.87 -5.99
N ILE A 158 -19.35 -11.18 -5.70
CA ILE A 158 -18.97 -12.36 -4.91
C ILE A 158 -19.51 -12.24 -3.48
N SER A 159 -19.39 -11.07 -2.85
CA SER A 159 -19.95 -10.86 -1.50
C SER A 159 -21.45 -11.15 -1.47
N GLN A 160 -22.22 -10.65 -2.44
CA GLN A 160 -23.66 -10.89 -2.55
C GLN A 160 -24.01 -12.36 -2.79
N GLU A 161 -23.30 -13.03 -3.71
CA GLU A 161 -23.50 -14.46 -4.01
C GLU A 161 -23.34 -15.33 -2.77
N TRP A 162 -22.41 -14.96 -1.89
CA TRP A 162 -22.13 -15.67 -0.64
C TRP A 162 -22.97 -15.19 0.55
N GLY A 163 -24.02 -14.41 0.31
CA GLY A 163 -24.95 -13.94 1.35
C GLY A 163 -24.52 -12.63 2.02
N SER A 164 -23.97 -11.69 1.24
CA SER A 164 -23.44 -10.40 1.72
C SER A 164 -22.33 -10.56 2.77
N ILE A 165 -21.37 -11.44 2.51
CA ILE A 165 -20.24 -11.68 3.43
C ILE A 165 -19.33 -10.44 3.56
N PRO A 166 -18.70 -10.23 4.72
CA PRO A 166 -17.71 -9.18 4.91
C PRO A 166 -16.58 -9.25 3.88
N VAL A 167 -16.06 -8.08 3.48
CA VAL A 167 -15.05 -7.95 2.42
C VAL A 167 -13.80 -7.28 2.97
N VAL A 168 -12.63 -7.83 2.62
CA VAL A 168 -11.31 -7.22 2.75
C VAL A 168 -10.70 -7.12 1.37
N LEU A 169 -10.29 -5.92 0.94
CA LEU A 169 -9.59 -5.69 -0.31
C LEU A 169 -8.22 -5.10 -0.03
N ALA A 170 -7.18 -5.71 -0.57
CA ALA A 170 -5.81 -5.23 -0.49
C ALA A 170 -5.22 -5.01 -1.89
N GLY A 171 -4.11 -4.28 -1.96
CA GLY A 171 -3.35 -4.15 -3.20
C GLY A 171 -2.62 -2.82 -3.39
N ASP A 172 -1.59 -2.85 -4.24
CA ASP A 172 -0.96 -1.68 -4.85
C ASP A 172 -1.88 -1.11 -5.94
N LEU A 173 -2.50 0.02 -5.61
CA LEU A 173 -3.34 0.78 -6.53
C LEU A 173 -2.54 1.69 -7.46
N ASN A 174 -1.24 1.81 -7.25
CA ASN A 174 -0.34 2.75 -7.89
C ASN A 174 -0.99 4.15 -7.93
N SER A 175 -1.62 4.54 -6.83
CA SER A 175 -2.42 5.76 -6.67
C SER A 175 -2.25 6.31 -5.25
N MET A 176 -1.99 7.61 -5.13
CA MET A 176 -1.82 8.30 -3.84
C MET A 176 -3.15 8.44 -3.08
N PRO A 177 -3.14 8.61 -1.74
CA PRO A 177 -4.37 8.85 -0.99
C PRO A 177 -5.11 10.09 -1.48
N GLN A 178 -6.43 10.11 -1.29
CA GLN A 178 -7.32 11.24 -1.59
C GLN A 178 -7.37 11.68 -3.06
N VAL A 179 -6.73 10.93 -3.95
CA VAL A 179 -6.92 11.10 -5.39
C VAL A 179 -8.21 10.43 -5.82
N VAL A 180 -8.60 10.70 -7.07
CA VAL A 180 -9.91 10.36 -7.62
C VAL A 180 -10.19 8.86 -7.59
N SER A 181 -9.18 8.01 -7.85
CA SER A 181 -9.34 6.56 -7.82
C SER A 181 -9.65 6.03 -6.41
N CYS A 182 -8.91 6.46 -5.38
CA CYS A 182 -9.16 6.07 -3.99
C CYS A 182 -10.51 6.61 -3.48
N ASN A 183 -10.86 7.85 -3.86
CA ASN A 183 -12.16 8.42 -3.51
C ASN A 183 -13.32 7.64 -4.13
N PHE A 184 -13.17 7.13 -5.36
CA PHE A 184 -14.17 6.26 -5.96
C PHE A 184 -14.36 4.98 -5.14
N VAL A 185 -13.29 4.31 -4.72
CA VAL A 185 -13.35 3.10 -3.87
C VAL A 185 -14.06 3.35 -2.53
N ILE A 186 -13.86 4.52 -1.92
CA ILE A 186 -14.43 4.85 -0.61
C ILE A 186 -15.89 5.32 -0.72
N HIS A 187 -16.18 6.24 -1.65
CA HIS A 187 -17.48 6.90 -1.73
C HIS A 187 -18.46 6.18 -2.66
N GLY A 188 -17.97 5.26 -3.49
CA GLY A 188 -18.75 4.47 -4.42
C GLY A 188 -19.38 5.26 -5.54
N LYS A 189 -18.98 6.52 -5.78
CA LYS A 189 -19.50 7.38 -6.86
C LYS A 189 -18.41 8.27 -7.43
N LEU A 190 -18.41 8.44 -8.74
CA LEU A 190 -17.47 9.33 -9.43
C LEU A 190 -18.04 9.84 -10.77
N ASP A 191 -18.00 11.15 -11.01
CA ASP A 191 -18.18 11.73 -12.36
C ASP A 191 -16.80 11.96 -12.98
N ILE A 192 -16.45 11.14 -13.96
CA ILE A 192 -15.13 11.08 -14.58
C ILE A 192 -14.77 12.40 -15.29
N LEU A 193 -15.75 13.11 -15.85
CA LEU A 193 -15.49 14.31 -16.66
C LEU A 193 -14.98 15.50 -15.83
N LEU A 194 -15.14 15.44 -14.51
CA LEU A 194 -14.63 16.47 -13.60
C LEU A 194 -13.12 16.34 -13.34
N HIS A 195 -12.46 15.34 -13.93
CA HIS A 195 -11.08 15.01 -13.63
C HIS A 195 -10.21 14.79 -14.87
N ASP A 196 -8.97 15.26 -14.78
CA ASP A 196 -7.92 14.98 -15.77
C ASP A 196 -7.41 13.54 -15.58
N ARG A 197 -7.59 12.69 -16.60
CA ARG A 197 -7.15 11.30 -16.57
C ARG A 197 -5.68 11.11 -16.23
N ARG A 198 -4.80 12.07 -16.56
CA ARG A 198 -3.35 11.99 -16.34
C ARG A 198 -2.97 12.29 -14.90
N LYS A 199 -3.92 12.79 -14.11
CA LYS A 199 -3.73 13.19 -12.72
C LYS A 199 -4.49 12.32 -11.73
N LEU A 200 -5.24 11.33 -12.22
CA LEU A 200 -6.11 10.49 -11.40
C LEU A 200 -5.37 9.72 -10.31
N SER A 201 -4.11 9.31 -10.53
CA SER A 201 -3.33 8.55 -9.54
C SER A 201 -2.48 9.44 -8.62
N GLY A 202 -2.34 10.74 -8.90
CA GLY A 202 -1.46 11.63 -8.12
C GLY A 202 0.04 11.29 -8.14
N GLN A 203 0.48 10.33 -8.96
CA GLN A 203 1.88 9.93 -9.06
C GLN A 203 2.76 10.96 -9.77
N ILE A 204 2.20 11.72 -10.72
CA ILE A 204 2.93 12.80 -11.40
C ILE A 204 2.81 14.06 -10.56
N LYS A 205 3.86 14.36 -9.80
CA LYS A 205 4.12 15.71 -9.28
C LYS A 205 4.94 16.48 -10.33
N SER A 206 4.55 17.72 -10.64
CA SER A 206 5.41 18.65 -11.38
C SER A 206 6.75 18.78 -10.65
N SER A 207 7.84 18.26 -11.22
CA SER A 207 9.20 18.14 -10.64
C SER A 207 9.94 19.50 -10.55
N PRO A 208 11.15 19.68 -9.94
CA PRO A 208 11.92 18.90 -8.96
C PRO A 208 12.43 19.77 -7.78
N ARG A 209 12.03 19.53 -6.53
CA ARG A 209 12.81 19.88 -5.33
C ARG A 209 12.10 19.30 -4.11
N TRP A 210 12.64 18.20 -3.59
CA TRP A 210 12.31 17.62 -2.28
C TRP A 210 12.69 18.55 -1.10
N LYS A 211 12.75 19.87 -1.32
CA LYS A 211 13.11 20.83 -0.30
C LYS A 211 11.93 21.03 0.64
N THR A 212 12.09 20.36 1.78
CA THR A 212 11.51 20.69 3.08
C THR A 212 10.05 20.27 3.22
N PHE A 213 9.81 19.33 4.14
CA PHE A 213 8.57 19.31 4.92
C PHE A 213 8.38 20.70 5.53
N ARG A 214 7.79 21.63 4.77
CA ARG A 214 7.14 22.80 5.33
C ARG A 214 5.72 22.41 5.63
N SER A 215 5.31 22.69 6.86
CA SER A 215 3.94 22.65 7.31
C SER A 215 3.02 23.33 6.27
N PRO A 216 1.80 22.80 6.05
CA PRO A 216 0.80 23.49 5.25
C PRO A 216 0.20 24.63 6.09
N ILE A 217 1.02 25.63 6.41
CA ILE A 217 0.59 26.89 7.03
C ILE A 217 1.24 28.00 6.23
N GLN A 218 0.64 28.29 5.08
CA GLN A 218 0.65 29.57 4.34
C GLN A 218 0.21 29.30 2.89
N ASP A 219 -1.04 28.93 2.68
CA ASP A 219 -1.70 29.06 1.37
C ASP A 219 -3.23 29.15 1.53
N ALA A 220 -3.68 29.80 2.61
CA ALA A 220 -5.10 30.10 2.84
C ALA A 220 -5.62 31.25 1.95
N ASN A 221 -4.77 31.87 1.12
CA ASN A 221 -5.12 33.03 0.31
C ASN A 221 -5.22 32.79 -1.21
N SER A 222 -5.13 31.54 -1.71
CA SER A 222 -5.38 31.25 -3.14
C SER A 222 -6.77 30.67 -3.44
N LEU A 223 -7.59 30.41 -2.42
CA LEU A 223 -8.99 29.97 -2.58
C LEU A 223 -9.95 31.16 -2.66
N ARG A 224 -9.70 32.11 -3.56
CA ARG A 224 -10.78 32.97 -4.07
C ARG A 224 -11.35 32.29 -5.32
N MET A 225 -12.16 31.25 -5.08
CA MET A 225 -12.90 30.54 -6.12
C MET A 225 -13.91 31.49 -6.78
N THR A 226 -13.52 32.09 -7.90
CA THR A 226 -14.47 32.56 -8.90
C THR A 226 -15.29 31.34 -9.35
N ILE A 227 -16.61 31.41 -9.22
CA ILE A 227 -17.55 30.36 -9.65
C ILE A 227 -17.45 30.21 -11.18
N SER A 228 -16.43 29.49 -11.62
CA SER A 228 -16.17 29.17 -13.00
C SER A 228 -16.79 27.80 -13.25
N ARG A 229 -17.57 27.66 -14.34
CA ARG A 229 -18.20 26.40 -14.76
C ARG A 229 -17.19 25.25 -14.61
N PRO A 230 -17.58 24.07 -14.10
CA PRO A 230 -16.64 22.96 -13.92
C PRO A 230 -15.99 22.66 -15.27
N LEU A 231 -14.66 22.81 -15.33
CA LEU A 231 -13.87 22.47 -16.50
C LEU A 231 -14.09 20.98 -16.78
N ARG A 232 -14.85 20.66 -17.83
CA ARG A 232 -15.00 19.29 -18.30
C ARG A 232 -13.73 18.92 -19.05
N TYR A 233 -13.01 17.94 -18.56
CA TYR A 233 -11.84 17.42 -19.26
C TYR A 233 -12.30 16.60 -20.47
N GLY A 234 -11.58 16.73 -21.59
CA GLY A 234 -11.83 15.93 -22.78
C GLY A 234 -11.35 14.50 -22.57
N TRP A 235 -12.29 13.55 -22.63
CA TRP A 235 -12.02 12.11 -22.64
C TRP A 235 -12.40 11.55 -24.02
N SER A 236 -11.54 10.70 -24.59
CA SER A 236 -11.89 9.98 -25.81
C SER A 236 -12.94 8.89 -25.53
N LYS A 237 -13.64 8.41 -26.57
CA LYS A 237 -14.58 7.29 -26.44
C LYS A 237 -13.88 6.03 -25.93
N GLU A 238 -12.63 5.80 -26.33
CA GLU A 238 -11.80 4.69 -25.86
C GLU A 238 -11.44 4.86 -24.37
N GLU A 239 -11.08 6.07 -23.95
CA GLU A 239 -10.74 6.34 -22.55
C GLU A 239 -11.97 6.17 -21.64
N LEU A 240 -13.16 6.60 -22.09
CA LEU A 240 -14.43 6.32 -21.40
C LEU A 240 -14.77 4.83 -21.40
N GLN A 241 -14.55 4.13 -22.52
CA GLN A 241 -14.73 2.68 -22.59
C GLN A 241 -13.83 1.94 -21.59
N ASN A 242 -12.57 2.36 -21.45
CA ASN A 242 -11.63 1.77 -20.49
C ASN A 242 -12.08 2.02 -19.04
N ALA A 243 -12.37 3.27 -18.69
CA ALA A 243 -12.70 3.65 -17.32
C ALA A 243 -14.09 3.16 -16.87
N ALA A 244 -15.10 3.30 -17.73
CA ALA A 244 -16.50 3.09 -17.39
C ALA A 244 -17.13 1.85 -18.04
N GLY A 245 -16.39 1.12 -18.87
CA GLY A 245 -16.91 -0.05 -19.60
C GLY A 245 -17.90 0.29 -20.71
N SER A 246 -18.16 1.57 -20.94
CA SER A 246 -19.01 2.07 -22.02
C SER A 246 -18.53 3.44 -22.44
N GLY A 247 -18.33 3.64 -23.75
CA GLY A 247 -17.89 4.92 -24.31
C GLY A 247 -18.84 6.11 -24.11
N GLY A 248 -20.05 5.89 -23.58
CA GLY A 248 -21.01 6.95 -23.24
C GLY A 248 -21.24 7.14 -21.73
N ALA A 249 -20.67 6.27 -20.89
CA ALA A 249 -20.85 6.35 -19.44
C ALA A 249 -19.79 7.27 -18.82
N THR A 250 -20.22 8.22 -18.00
CA THR A 250 -19.34 9.16 -17.31
C THR A 250 -19.42 9.06 -15.79
N HIS A 251 -20.48 8.42 -15.29
CA HIS A 251 -20.72 8.25 -13.86
C HIS A 251 -20.45 6.80 -13.48
N LEU A 252 -19.51 6.60 -12.57
CA LEU A 252 -19.23 5.29 -11.98
C LEU A 252 -19.94 5.16 -10.66
N GLN A 253 -20.40 3.95 -10.34
CA GLN A 253 -21.00 3.65 -9.05
C GLN A 253 -20.74 2.21 -8.60
N HIS A 254 -20.47 2.01 -7.31
CA HIS A 254 -20.52 0.70 -6.66
C HIS A 254 -21.25 0.78 -5.31
N ARG A 255 -21.59 -0.38 -4.73
CA ARG A 255 -22.38 -0.46 -3.49
C ARG A 255 -21.58 -0.79 -2.24
N LEU A 256 -20.37 -1.34 -2.41
CA LEU A 256 -19.49 -1.62 -1.28
C LEU A 256 -19.17 -0.33 -0.51
N LYS A 257 -19.36 -0.38 0.81
CA LYS A 257 -18.99 0.70 1.73
C LYS A 257 -17.68 0.32 2.40
N LEU A 258 -16.58 0.82 1.85
CA LEU A 258 -15.24 0.45 2.25
C LEU A 258 -14.58 1.54 3.08
N CYS A 259 -13.83 1.13 4.10
CA CYS A 259 -13.01 1.99 4.94
C CYS A 259 -11.55 1.50 4.89
N SER A 260 -10.60 2.42 4.97
CA SER A 260 -9.19 2.07 5.13
C SER A 260 -8.91 1.60 6.56
N ALA A 261 -8.23 0.48 6.70
CA ALA A 261 -7.80 -0.06 7.98
C ALA A 261 -6.87 0.91 8.73
N TYR A 262 -6.02 1.63 7.99
CA TYR A 262 -5.08 2.61 8.54
C TYR A 262 -5.80 3.84 9.10
N VAL A 263 -6.84 4.32 8.41
CA VAL A 263 -7.67 5.43 8.89
C VAL A 263 -8.50 5.04 10.12
N GLY A 264 -8.89 3.76 10.21
CA GLY A 264 -9.70 3.23 11.32
C GLY A 264 -8.95 3.05 12.64
N VAL A 265 -7.62 3.19 12.66
CA VAL A 265 -6.78 2.97 13.85
C VAL A 265 -5.98 4.23 14.17
N PRO A 266 -5.87 4.65 15.45
CA PRO A 266 -5.04 5.79 15.82
C PRO A 266 -3.57 5.60 15.42
N GLY A 267 -3.00 6.58 14.74
CA GLY A 267 -1.58 6.62 14.38
C GLY A 267 -0.92 7.95 14.78
N THR A 268 0.37 8.10 14.47
CA THR A 268 1.15 9.29 14.80
C THR A 268 1.42 10.16 13.58
N SER A 269 1.54 11.49 13.77
CA SER A 269 1.84 12.44 12.68
C SER A 269 3.22 12.25 12.03
N SER A 270 4.10 11.45 12.63
CA SER A 270 5.40 11.05 12.08
C SER A 270 5.31 9.97 10.99
N THR A 271 4.21 9.22 10.95
CA THR A 271 3.99 8.07 10.07
C THR A 271 2.68 8.16 9.28
N ARG A 272 1.74 9.01 9.72
CA ARG A 272 0.44 9.24 9.09
C ARG A 272 0.33 10.64 8.49
N ASP A 273 -0.40 10.74 7.38
CA ASP A 273 -0.82 12.01 6.81
C ASP A 273 -2.01 12.61 7.59
N ARG A 274 -2.50 13.78 7.13
CA ARG A 274 -3.64 14.46 7.78
C ARG A 274 -4.97 13.71 7.68
N TYR A 275 -5.03 12.65 6.86
CA TYR A 275 -6.21 11.83 6.62
C TYR A 275 -6.14 10.49 7.35
N GLY A 276 -5.01 10.17 8.00
CA GLY A 276 -4.80 8.93 8.73
C GLY A 276 -4.17 7.82 7.90
N GLU A 277 -3.87 8.05 6.62
CA GLU A 277 -3.15 7.08 5.80
C GLU A 277 -1.65 7.14 6.07
N PRO A 278 -0.87 6.07 5.83
CA PRO A 278 0.58 6.12 5.89
C PRO A 278 1.14 7.27 5.05
N LEU A 279 2.27 7.85 5.47
CA LEU A 279 3.00 8.84 4.67
C LEU A 279 3.69 8.20 3.46
N ALA A 280 4.16 6.97 3.61
CA ALA A 280 4.76 6.19 2.55
C ALA A 280 4.64 4.69 2.79
N THR A 281 4.20 3.98 1.76
CA THR A 281 4.29 2.52 1.63
C THR A 281 5.30 2.13 0.55
N SER A 282 5.63 3.05 -0.35
CA SER A 282 6.69 2.91 -1.35
C SER A 282 7.66 4.09 -1.30
N TYR A 283 8.96 3.76 -1.34
CA TYR A 283 10.04 4.74 -1.35
C TYR A 283 11.21 4.30 -2.24
N HIS A 284 11.52 5.12 -3.25
CA HIS A 284 12.72 4.99 -4.07
C HIS A 284 13.17 6.38 -4.57
N SER A 285 14.26 6.43 -5.32
CA SER A 285 14.91 7.68 -5.78
C SER A 285 14.02 8.67 -6.53
N LYS A 286 12.85 8.25 -7.02
CA LYS A 286 11.92 9.08 -7.80
C LYS A 286 10.53 9.22 -7.16
N PHE A 287 10.24 8.50 -6.08
CA PHE A 287 8.92 8.45 -5.49
C PHE A 287 8.98 8.18 -3.99
N LEU A 288 8.17 8.91 -3.24
CA LEU A 288 7.86 8.67 -1.83
C LEU A 288 6.37 8.90 -1.67
N GLY A 289 5.64 7.87 -1.28
CA GLY A 289 4.19 7.98 -1.09
C GLY A 289 3.51 6.66 -0.81
N THR A 290 2.21 6.75 -0.55
CA THR A 290 1.35 5.62 -0.25
C THR A 290 0.64 5.17 -1.51
N VAL A 291 0.77 3.90 -1.84
CA VAL A 291 0.13 3.26 -3.00
C VAL A 291 -0.50 1.91 -2.66
N ASP A 292 -0.15 1.36 -1.49
CA ASP A 292 -0.64 0.09 -0.97
C ASP A 292 -1.75 0.36 0.05
N TYR A 293 -2.85 -0.39 -0.07
CA TYR A 293 -4.03 -0.17 0.76
C TYR A 293 -4.57 -1.46 1.33
N LEU A 294 -5.21 -1.36 2.49
CA LEU A 294 -6.02 -2.42 3.08
C LEU A 294 -7.39 -1.85 3.44
N TRP A 295 -8.39 -2.15 2.61
CA TRP A 295 -9.77 -1.75 2.80
C TRP A 295 -10.60 -2.89 3.36
N HIS A 296 -11.61 -2.52 4.14
CA HIS A 296 -12.56 -3.47 4.68
C HIS A 296 -13.98 -2.92 4.67
N SER A 297 -14.95 -3.82 4.62
CA SER A 297 -16.35 -3.48 4.84
C SER A 297 -16.63 -3.22 6.32
N LYS A 298 -17.72 -2.49 6.62
CA LYS A 298 -18.08 -2.03 7.97
C LYS A 298 -18.31 -3.13 9.00
N GLU A 299 -18.53 -4.37 8.56
CA GLU A 299 -18.72 -5.56 9.40
C GLU A 299 -17.43 -5.99 10.09
N LEU A 300 -16.28 -5.51 9.60
CA LEU A 300 -14.96 -5.74 10.16
C LEU A 300 -14.48 -4.47 10.86
N LEU A 301 -13.91 -4.63 12.05
CA LEU A 301 -13.33 -3.54 12.83
C LEU A 301 -11.82 -3.75 12.94
N PRO A 302 -10.98 -2.84 12.42
CA PRO A 302 -9.54 -2.93 12.60
C PRO A 302 -9.20 -2.68 14.07
N VAL A 303 -8.48 -3.64 14.67
CA VAL A 303 -8.06 -3.56 16.09
C VAL A 303 -6.64 -3.03 16.26
N GLY A 304 -5.88 -2.96 15.16
CA GLY A 304 -4.50 -2.51 15.13
C GLY A 304 -3.94 -2.56 13.71
N VAL A 305 -2.93 -1.74 13.45
CA VAL A 305 -2.17 -1.73 12.20
C VAL A 305 -0.68 -1.71 12.51
N LEU A 306 0.13 -2.21 11.57
CA LEU A 306 1.58 -2.02 11.63
C LEU A 306 1.92 -0.63 11.09
N GLU A 307 2.55 0.21 11.91
CA GLU A 307 3.04 1.52 11.49
C GLU A 307 4.15 1.38 10.44
N THR A 308 4.12 2.26 9.44
CA THR A 308 5.22 2.37 8.46
C THR A 308 6.42 3.04 9.12
N LEU A 309 7.60 2.89 8.51
CA LEU A 309 8.78 3.62 8.98
C LEU A 309 8.54 5.14 8.87
N PRO A 310 8.92 5.93 9.90
CA PRO A 310 8.92 7.38 9.82
C PRO A 310 9.71 7.91 8.63
N VAL A 311 9.25 9.01 8.03
CA VAL A 311 9.84 9.55 6.79
C VAL A 311 11.29 9.98 6.97
N ASN A 312 11.68 10.46 8.16
CA ASN A 312 13.07 10.80 8.44
C ASN A 312 13.97 9.54 8.36
N ILE A 313 13.53 8.42 8.91
CA ILE A 313 14.26 7.14 8.83
C ILE A 313 14.31 6.65 7.39
N LEU A 314 13.19 6.72 6.66
CA LEU A 314 13.17 6.38 5.24
C LEU A 314 14.18 7.23 4.46
N SER A 315 14.20 8.55 4.67
CA SER A 315 15.10 9.45 3.95
C SER A 315 16.59 9.18 4.20
N GLU A 316 16.95 8.63 5.36
CA GLU A 316 18.33 8.23 5.68
C GLU A 316 18.79 7.00 4.86
N THR A 317 17.85 6.16 4.41
CA THR A 317 18.17 4.99 3.57
C THR A 317 18.50 5.35 2.12
N GLY A 318 18.09 6.54 1.64
CA GLY A 318 18.26 6.96 0.24
C GLY A 318 17.34 6.24 -0.78
N GLY A 319 16.54 5.28 -0.33
CA GLY A 319 15.59 4.49 -1.13
C GLY A 319 15.47 3.07 -0.60
N LEU A 320 14.37 2.38 -0.92
CA LEU A 320 14.19 0.96 -0.63
C LEU A 320 14.24 0.10 -1.90
N PRO A 321 14.79 -1.13 -1.84
CA PRO A 321 15.43 -1.76 -0.68
C PRO A 321 16.80 -1.13 -0.34
N SER A 322 17.24 -1.26 0.92
CA SER A 322 18.56 -0.80 1.41
C SER A 322 19.26 -1.88 2.23
N GLU A 323 20.56 -1.74 2.51
CA GLU A 323 21.31 -2.70 3.35
C GLU A 323 20.73 -2.82 4.77
N ALA A 324 20.15 -1.75 5.31
CA ALA A 324 19.53 -1.72 6.64
C ALA A 324 18.07 -2.19 6.64
N VAL A 325 17.39 -2.10 5.49
CA VAL A 325 15.96 -2.42 5.32
C VAL A 325 15.84 -3.24 4.04
N GLY A 326 15.89 -4.56 4.20
CA GLY A 326 15.76 -5.49 3.08
C GLY A 326 14.41 -5.34 2.36
N PRO A 327 14.23 -6.03 1.21
CA PRO A 327 12.94 -6.03 0.49
C PRO A 327 11.75 -6.48 1.37
N GLN A 328 12.03 -7.17 2.49
CA GLN A 328 11.10 -7.71 3.49
C GLN A 328 10.38 -6.69 4.40
N CYS A 329 10.64 -5.40 4.23
CA CYS A 329 10.00 -4.33 5.01
C CYS A 329 9.12 -3.40 4.17
N LYS A 330 8.68 -3.86 2.99
CA LYS A 330 7.61 -3.21 2.24
C LYS A 330 6.25 -3.80 2.63
#